data_AF-A0A812W396-F1
#
_entry.id   AF-A0A812W396-F1
#
_cell.length_a   1.000
_cell.length_b   1.000
_cell.length_c   1.000
_cell.angle_alpha   90.00
_cell.angle_beta   90.00
_cell.angle_gamma   90.00
#
_symmetry.space_group_name_H-M   'P 1'
#
loop_
_entity.id
_entity.type
_entity.pdbx_description
1 polymer ?
#
loop_
_entity_poly.entity_id
_entity_poly.type
_entity_poly.pdbx_seq_one_letter_code
_entity_poly.pdbx_strand_id
1 'polypeptide(L)'
;CKSSSRTGNYVYFNSRNKHHPRGLGFGGQEGFCRLWLDADFEDCYVLESDATYTAGRLLPAEGGLQTRFDVINVEVWGCGGVEAAKAQAAQRERLETAREQARKVDKARLCDNEFDKEMLLANTFSATAGSREPNPKEDESTS
;
A
#
# COMPACT_ATOMS: atom_id res chain seq x y z
N CYS A 1 7.99 6.97 27.23
CA CYS A 1 8.79 5.73 27.15
C CYS A 1 10.19 6.06 26.64
N LYS A 2 11.26 5.72 27.38
CA LYS A 2 12.64 5.93 26.90
C LYS A 2 13.04 4.76 25.99
N SER A 3 13.81 5.02 24.95
CA SER A 3 14.43 3.93 24.16
C SER A 3 15.44 3.19 25.05
N SER A 4 15.46 1.86 24.94
CA SER A 4 16.43 0.98 25.58
C SER A 4 17.74 0.85 24.80
N SER A 5 17.79 1.39 23.57
CA SER A 5 18.91 1.32 22.62
C SER A 5 19.32 -0.09 22.18
N ARG A 6 18.54 -1.13 22.52
CA ARG A 6 18.84 -2.53 22.17
C ARG A 6 18.46 -2.87 20.74
N THR A 7 17.40 -2.27 20.22
CA THR A 7 16.95 -2.42 18.82
C THR A 7 16.47 -1.08 18.26
N GLY A 8 16.57 -0.93 16.93
CA GLY A 8 16.14 0.27 16.20
C GLY A 8 14.71 0.20 15.63
N ASN A 9 13.91 -0.78 16.06
CA ASN A 9 12.59 -1.04 15.51
C ASN A 9 11.54 -0.21 16.27
N TYR A 10 11.28 1.00 15.78
CA TYR A 10 10.36 1.92 16.44
C TYR A 10 8.91 1.75 16.01
N VAL A 11 8.68 1.51 14.71
CA VAL A 11 7.34 1.42 14.13
C VAL A 11 7.29 0.29 13.11
N TYR A 12 6.29 -0.56 13.25
CA TYR A 12 5.85 -1.51 12.24
C TYR A 12 4.59 -0.96 11.58
N PHE A 13 4.50 -1.01 10.25
CA PHE A 13 3.27 -0.68 9.55
C PHE A 13 3.09 -1.58 8.34
N ASN A 14 1.95 -2.25 8.27
CA ASN A 14 1.56 -3.02 7.10
C ASN A 14 0.06 -2.84 6.84
N SER A 15 -0.28 -2.18 5.73
CA SER A 15 -1.68 -1.99 5.32
C SER A 15 -2.15 -2.93 4.22
N ARG A 16 -1.22 -3.59 3.50
CA ARG A 16 -1.51 -4.22 2.19
C ARG A 16 -1.06 -5.67 2.07
N ASN A 17 0.09 -6.03 2.66
CA ASN A 17 0.65 -7.35 2.50
C ASN A 17 -0.14 -8.34 3.35
N LYS A 18 -0.65 -9.41 2.72
CA LYS A 18 -1.44 -10.46 3.38
C LYS A 18 -0.59 -11.55 4.03
N HIS A 19 0.70 -11.60 3.71
CA HIS A 19 1.64 -12.59 4.24
C HIS A 19 2.22 -12.21 5.60
N HIS A 20 1.96 -10.99 6.06
CA HIS A 20 2.37 -10.48 7.37
C HIS A 20 1.14 -9.85 8.06
N PRO A 21 1.13 -9.74 9.40
CA PRO A 21 0.05 -9.11 10.15
C PRO A 21 -0.26 -7.71 9.61
N ARG A 22 -1.53 -7.40 9.39
CA ARG A 22 -1.94 -6.06 8.95
C ARG A 22 -2.22 -5.23 10.19
N GLY A 23 -1.63 -4.04 10.25
CA GLY A 23 -1.79 -3.17 11.41
C GLY A 23 -0.63 -2.20 11.60
N LEU A 24 -0.62 -1.62 12.78
CA LEU A 24 0.34 -0.62 13.24
C LEU A 24 0.91 -1.08 14.59
N GLY A 25 2.23 -1.30 14.62
CA GLY A 25 2.95 -1.69 15.82
C GLY A 25 3.95 -0.62 16.23
N PHE A 26 4.18 -0.46 17.52
CA PHE A 26 5.24 0.38 18.08
C PHE A 26 6.15 -0.45 18.96
N GLY A 27 7.46 -0.30 18.81
CA GLY A 27 8.47 -1.02 19.58
C GLY A 27 8.53 -2.51 19.32
N GLY A 28 9.63 -3.15 19.67
CA GLY A 28 9.84 -4.58 19.50
C GLY A 28 9.94 -5.01 18.04
N GLN A 29 9.43 -6.21 17.74
CA GLN A 29 9.46 -6.83 16.43
C GLN A 29 8.08 -7.34 16.05
N GLU A 30 7.88 -7.76 14.80
CA GLU A 30 6.62 -8.37 14.36
C GLU A 30 6.21 -9.51 15.30
N GLY A 31 4.95 -9.49 15.75
CA GLY A 31 4.42 -10.43 16.75
C GLY A 31 4.73 -10.11 18.22
N PHE A 32 5.68 -9.20 18.50
CA PHE A 32 6.07 -8.79 19.85
C PHE A 32 6.18 -7.27 19.96
N CYS A 33 5.18 -6.56 19.46
CA CYS A 33 5.16 -5.10 19.53
C CYS A 33 4.80 -4.62 20.93
N ARG A 34 5.39 -3.51 21.39
CA ARG A 34 5.03 -2.89 22.67
C ARG A 34 3.55 -2.49 22.71
N LEU A 35 3.10 -1.90 21.62
CA LEU A 35 1.72 -1.55 21.35
C LEU A 35 1.40 -2.07 19.95
N TRP A 36 0.33 -2.82 19.82
CA TRP A 36 -0.17 -3.33 18.55
C TRP A 36 -1.61 -2.90 18.36
N LEU A 37 -1.87 -2.35 17.18
CA LEU A 37 -3.19 -2.04 16.66
C LEU A 37 -3.40 -2.88 15.41
N ASP A 38 -4.33 -3.82 15.49
CA ASP A 38 -4.78 -4.57 14.33
C ASP A 38 -5.44 -3.64 13.30
N ALA A 39 -5.37 -4.01 12.02
CA ALA A 39 -5.93 -3.19 10.94
C ALA A 39 -7.44 -2.98 11.04
N ASP A 40 -8.15 -3.94 11.64
CA ASP A 40 -9.60 -3.91 11.84
C ASP A 40 -9.94 -3.65 13.33
N PHE A 41 -8.92 -3.38 14.15
CA PHE A 41 -8.98 -3.15 15.61
C PHE A 41 -9.55 -4.31 16.42
N GLU A 42 -9.58 -5.53 15.88
CA GLU A 42 -10.17 -6.69 16.55
C GLU A 42 -9.22 -7.39 17.53
N ASP A 43 -7.91 -7.37 17.27
CA ASP A 43 -6.88 -7.98 18.13
C ASP A 43 -5.78 -6.97 18.47
N CYS A 44 -6.11 -5.98 19.29
CA CYS A 44 -5.16 -4.99 19.79
C CYS A 44 -4.57 -5.43 21.14
N TYR A 45 -3.27 -5.18 21.35
CA TYR A 45 -2.61 -5.56 22.58
C TYR A 45 -1.43 -4.66 22.97
N VAL A 46 -1.07 -4.70 24.25
CA VAL A 46 0.15 -4.10 24.80
C VAL A 46 1.01 -5.15 25.50
N LEU A 47 2.32 -4.93 25.50
CA LEU A 47 3.30 -5.71 26.26
C LEU A 47 3.91 -4.90 27.41
N GLU A 48 4.29 -5.56 28.49
CA GLU A 48 5.00 -4.91 29.61
C GLU A 48 6.46 -4.58 29.27
N SER A 49 7.06 -5.31 28.34
CA SER A 49 8.44 -5.08 27.90
C SER A 49 8.61 -5.43 26.42
N ASP A 50 9.59 -4.79 25.77
CA ASP A 50 9.98 -5.03 24.39
C ASP A 50 11.48 -4.74 24.20
N ALA A 51 12.00 -4.98 23.00
CA ALA A 51 13.42 -4.79 22.69
C ALA A 51 13.79 -3.35 22.28
N THR A 52 12.82 -2.45 22.13
CA THR A 52 13.00 -1.05 21.71
C THR A 52 12.88 -0.11 22.90
N TYR A 53 11.85 -0.24 23.74
CA TYR A 53 11.61 0.67 24.86
C TYR A 53 11.94 0.05 26.22
N THR A 54 12.17 0.90 27.22
CA THR A 54 12.29 0.47 28.62
C THR A 54 11.02 -0.24 29.09
N ALA A 55 11.17 -1.31 29.88
CA ALA A 55 10.04 -2.02 30.47
C ALA A 55 9.14 -1.08 31.30
N GLY A 56 7.85 -1.37 31.35
CA GLY A 56 6.83 -0.56 32.02
C GLY A 56 5.43 -0.85 31.51
N ARG A 57 4.43 -0.72 32.37
CA ARG A 57 3.03 -0.99 31.99
C ARG A 57 2.40 0.21 31.29
N LEU A 58 1.72 -0.05 30.17
CA LEU A 58 0.92 0.95 29.44
C LEU A 58 -0.54 0.96 29.90
N LEU A 59 -1.05 -0.20 30.31
CA LEU A 59 -2.40 -0.38 30.84
C LEU A 59 -2.33 -1.01 32.24
N PRO A 60 -3.30 -0.71 33.12
CA PRO A 60 -3.46 -1.45 34.36
C PRO A 60 -3.84 -2.89 34.02
N ALA A 61 -2.94 -3.83 34.25
CA ALA A 61 -3.14 -5.25 33.93
C ALA A 61 -3.12 -6.10 35.19
N GLU A 62 -4.10 -7.01 35.33
CA GLU A 62 -4.21 -7.99 36.40
C GLU A 62 -3.42 -9.28 36.10
N GLY A 63 -2.14 -9.11 35.76
CA GLY A 63 -1.22 -10.22 35.48
C GLY A 63 -1.22 -10.68 34.02
N GLY A 64 -0.03 -11.00 33.53
CA GLY A 64 0.23 -11.39 32.14
C GLY A 64 1.26 -10.49 31.46
N LEU A 65 2.05 -11.06 30.55
CA LEU A 65 3.05 -10.32 29.77
C LEU A 65 2.41 -9.50 28.63
N GLN A 66 1.20 -9.89 28.22
CA GLN A 66 0.42 -9.29 27.16
C GLN A 66 -1.01 -9.02 27.65
N THR A 67 -1.52 -7.82 27.35
CA THR A 67 -2.89 -7.41 27.71
C THR A 67 -3.60 -6.95 26.45
N ARG A 68 -4.76 -7.55 26.17
CA ARG A 68 -5.64 -7.15 25.06
C ARG A 68 -6.55 -6.01 25.48
N PHE A 69 -6.95 -5.17 24.52
CA PHE A 69 -7.84 -4.04 24.77
C PHE A 69 -8.63 -3.69 23.51
N ASP A 70 -9.79 -3.08 23.72
CA ASP A 70 -10.64 -2.58 22.63
C ASP A 70 -10.35 -1.09 22.36
N VAL A 71 -10.28 -0.74 21.08
CA VAL A 71 -10.03 0.63 20.64
C VAL A 71 -11.36 1.36 20.50
N ILE A 72 -11.55 2.42 21.30
CA ILE A 72 -12.76 3.26 21.21
C ILE A 72 -12.53 4.43 20.25
N ASN A 73 -11.40 5.14 20.40
CA ASN A 73 -11.04 6.29 19.58
C ASN A 73 -9.54 6.29 19.30
N VAL A 74 -9.16 6.67 18.08
CA VAL A 74 -7.77 6.91 17.69
C VAL A 74 -7.65 8.34 17.19
N GLU A 75 -6.79 9.11 17.83
CA GLU A 75 -6.53 10.50 17.47
C GLU A 75 -5.10 10.64 16.96
N VAL A 76 -4.94 11.36 15.84
CA VAL A 76 -3.63 11.65 15.24
C VAL A 76 -3.41 13.14 15.22
N TRP A 77 -2.43 13.60 15.98
CA TRP A 77 -2.10 15.01 16.12
C TRP A 77 -0.86 15.36 15.30
N GLY A 78 -0.99 16.35 14.42
CA GLY A 78 0.14 16.90 13.66
C GLY A 78 0.76 18.08 14.40
N CYS A 79 1.95 17.92 14.96
CA CYS A 79 2.66 19.01 15.67
C CYS A 79 3.55 19.86 14.73
N GLY A 80 3.16 20.00 13.46
CA GLY A 80 3.93 20.76 12.46
C GLY A 80 3.72 22.27 12.58
N GLY A 81 4.78 23.05 12.35
CA GLY A 81 4.69 24.51 12.20
C GLY A 81 4.38 24.96 10.77
N VAL A 82 4.38 26.27 10.54
CA VAL A 82 4.12 26.89 9.22
C VAL A 82 5.02 26.31 8.12
N GLU A 83 6.29 26.07 8.45
CA GLU A 83 7.25 25.48 7.50
C GLU A 83 6.94 24.02 7.17
N ALA A 84 6.47 23.24 8.14
CA ALA A 84 6.01 21.87 7.89
C ALA A 84 4.76 21.85 7.00
N ALA A 85 3.84 22.81 7.19
CA ALA A 85 2.66 22.96 6.35
C ALA A 85 3.04 23.32 4.89
N LYS A 86 3.97 24.26 4.69
CA LYS A 86 4.51 24.61 3.36
C LYS A 86 5.17 23.40 2.69
N ALA A 87 6.02 22.68 3.42
CA ALA A 87 6.68 21.48 2.89
C ALA A 87 5.67 20.39 2.49
N GLN A 88 4.63 20.18 3.30
CA GLN A 88 3.57 19.23 2.99
C GLN A 88 2.73 19.65 1.76
N ALA A 89 2.45 20.95 1.61
CA ALA A 89 1.76 21.49 0.44
C ALA A 89 2.58 21.29 -0.85
N ALA A 90 3.87 21.66 -0.83
CA ALA A 90 4.77 21.45 -1.95
C ALA A 90 4.91 19.96 -2.31
N GLN A 91 4.94 19.06 -1.30
CA GLN A 91 4.98 17.63 -1.55
C GLN A 91 3.69 17.11 -2.19
N ARG A 92 2.52 17.58 -1.72
CA ARG A 92 1.23 17.23 -2.34
C ARG A 92 1.16 17.66 -3.79
N GLU A 93 1.54 18.91 -4.09
CA GLU A 93 1.56 19.44 -5.45
C GLU A 93 2.47 18.61 -6.38
N ARG A 94 3.67 18.23 -5.90
CA ARG A 94 4.58 17.36 -6.65
C ARG A 94 3.96 16.01 -6.96
N LEU A 95 3.31 15.39 -5.96
CA LEU A 95 2.65 14.10 -6.13
C LEU A 95 1.43 14.18 -7.05
N GLU A 96 0.64 15.25 -6.96
CA GLU A 96 -0.50 15.49 -7.84
C GLU A 96 -0.05 15.71 -9.28
N THR A 97 0.98 16.53 -9.49
CA THR A 97 1.57 16.77 -10.82
C THR A 97 2.11 15.47 -11.41
N ALA A 98 2.85 14.67 -10.63
CA ALA A 98 3.36 13.38 -11.09
C ALA A 98 2.21 12.40 -11.42
N ARG A 99 1.14 12.39 -10.62
CA ARG A 99 -0.05 11.57 -10.86
C ARG A 99 -0.80 12.01 -12.12
N GLU A 100 -0.89 13.31 -12.37
CA GLU A 100 -1.48 13.85 -13.60
C GLU A 100 -0.64 13.50 -14.82
N GLN A 101 0.68 13.65 -14.74
CA GLN A 101 1.58 13.25 -15.82
C GLN A 101 1.47 11.75 -16.11
N ALA A 102 1.34 10.91 -15.08
CA ALA A 102 1.11 9.47 -15.24
C ALA A 102 -0.26 9.14 -15.87
N ARG A 103 -1.30 9.95 -15.60
CA ARG A 103 -2.60 9.86 -16.30
C ARG A 103 -2.54 10.37 -17.74
N LYS A 104 -1.67 11.35 -18.00
CA LYS A 104 -1.41 11.98 -19.29
C LYS A 104 -0.33 11.26 -20.10
N VAL A 105 0.06 10.02 -19.76
CA VAL A 105 0.78 9.12 -20.69
C VAL A 105 -0.24 8.70 -21.79
N ASP A 106 -0.75 9.61 -22.60
CA ASP A 106 -0.24 10.23 -23.83
C ASP A 106 -0.62 9.40 -25.06
N LYS A 107 -1.88 9.57 -25.51
CA LYS A 107 -2.30 9.18 -26.86
C LYS A 107 -1.39 9.80 -27.93
N ALA A 108 -0.75 10.94 -27.63
CA ALA A 108 0.24 11.59 -28.48
C ALA A 108 1.60 10.86 -28.50
N ARG A 109 2.16 10.40 -27.37
CA ARG A 109 3.35 9.52 -27.36
C ARG A 109 3.10 8.16 -28.02
N LEU A 110 1.86 7.70 -28.03
CA LEU A 110 1.44 6.52 -28.81
C LEU A 110 1.31 6.81 -30.31
N CYS A 111 1.28 8.09 -30.72
CA CYS A 111 1.07 8.53 -32.09
C CYS A 111 2.28 9.17 -32.77
N ASP A 112 3.26 9.66 -32.00
CA ASP A 112 4.40 10.43 -32.51
C ASP A 112 5.50 9.56 -33.14
N ASN A 113 5.51 8.25 -32.89
CA ASN A 113 6.42 7.31 -33.56
C ASN A 113 5.62 6.44 -34.55
N GLU A 114 5.67 6.78 -35.84
CA GLU A 114 5.07 6.00 -36.93
C GLU A 114 5.62 4.56 -36.97
N PHE A 115 6.90 4.38 -36.61
CA PHE A 115 7.55 3.07 -36.45
C PHE A 115 6.96 2.22 -35.31
N ASP A 116 6.66 2.83 -34.15
CA ASP A 116 6.09 2.10 -33.01
C ASP A 116 4.63 1.72 -33.27
N LYS A 117 3.87 2.56 -33.97
CA LYS A 117 2.52 2.22 -34.45
C LYS A 117 2.53 0.99 -35.33
N GLU A 118 3.46 0.92 -36.29
CA GLU A 118 3.51 -0.20 -37.24
C GLU A 118 3.91 -1.51 -36.55
N MET A 119 4.93 -1.49 -35.67
CA MET A 119 5.35 -2.65 -34.89
C MET A 119 4.32 -3.12 -33.85
N LEU A 120 3.64 -2.19 -33.16
CA LEU A 120 2.60 -2.51 -32.18
C LEU A 120 1.33 -3.04 -32.86
N LEU A 121 0.86 -2.40 -33.94
CA LEU A 121 -0.36 -2.82 -34.63
C LEU A 121 -0.13 -4.09 -35.46
N ALA A 122 1.03 -4.24 -36.10
CA ALA A 122 1.36 -5.46 -36.87
C ALA A 122 1.35 -6.72 -35.99
N ASN A 123 1.90 -6.67 -34.77
CA ASN A 123 1.92 -7.83 -33.86
C ASN A 123 0.55 -8.09 -33.20
N THR A 124 -0.30 -7.08 -33.03
CA THR A 124 -1.61 -7.27 -32.40
C THR A 124 -2.67 -7.80 -33.39
N PHE A 125 -2.62 -7.38 -34.66
CA PHE A 125 -3.56 -7.85 -35.69
C PHE A 125 -3.14 -9.18 -36.33
N SER A 126 -1.84 -9.48 -36.42
CA SER A 126 -1.37 -10.80 -36.88
C SER A 126 -1.74 -11.94 -35.91
N ALA A 127 -1.77 -11.67 -34.61
CA ALA A 127 -2.21 -12.63 -33.60
C ALA A 127 -3.72 -12.99 -33.70
N THR A 128 -4.53 -12.16 -34.38
CA THR A 128 -5.99 -12.37 -34.54
C THR A 128 -6.38 -12.79 -35.96
N ALA A 129 -5.48 -12.64 -36.95
CA ALA A 129 -5.74 -13.05 -38.33
C ALA A 129 -5.90 -14.57 -38.50
N GLY A 130 -5.40 -15.37 -37.55
CA GLY A 130 -5.54 -16.83 -37.55
C GLY A 130 -6.85 -17.36 -36.96
N SER A 131 -7.74 -16.53 -36.39
CA SER A 131 -8.95 -16.98 -35.69
C SER A 131 -10.28 -16.60 -36.38
N ARG A 132 -10.25 -16.05 -37.60
CA ARG A 132 -11.47 -15.81 -38.38
C ARG A 132 -11.69 -16.97 -39.35
N GLU A 133 -12.58 -17.89 -38.99
CA GLU A 133 -13.03 -18.97 -39.86
C GLU A 133 -13.59 -18.41 -41.18
N PRO A 134 -13.26 -18.98 -42.35
CA PRO A 134 -13.84 -18.56 -43.62
C PRO A 134 -15.31 -18.98 -43.70
N ASN A 135 -16.17 -18.02 -44.03
CA ASN A 135 -17.61 -18.25 -44.21
C ASN A 135 -17.84 -19.26 -45.36
N PRO A 136 -18.62 -20.35 -45.16
CA PRO A 136 -18.88 -21.31 -46.22
C PRO A 136 -19.66 -20.64 -47.36
N LYS A 137 -19.22 -20.90 -48.60
CA LYS A 137 -19.87 -20.41 -49.82
C LYS A 137 -21.23 -21.10 -49.94
N GLU A 138 -22.28 -20.30 -50.14
CA GLU A 138 -23.61 -20.80 -50.47
C GLU A 138 -23.55 -21.51 -51.83
N ASP A 139 -23.89 -22.80 -51.85
CA ASP A 139 -23.99 -23.60 -53.06
C ASP A 139 -25.17 -23.11 -53.92
N GLU A 140 -24.87 -22.69 -55.15
CA GLU A 140 -25.86 -22.60 -56.23
C GLU A 140 -26.47 -24.00 -56.46
N SER A 141 -27.75 -24.17 -56.12
CA SER A 141 -28.56 -25.25 -56.67
C SER A 141 -29.43 -24.68 -57.77
N THR A 142 -29.03 -24.99 -58.99
CA THR A 142 -29.88 -24.89 -60.18
C THR A 142 -30.83 -26.09 -60.18
N SER A 143 -32.12 -25.81 -60.39
CA SER A 143 -33.25 -26.69 -60.80
C SER A 143 -34.37 -26.81 -59.77
#